data_AF-A0A966FPI5-F1
#
_entry.id   AF-A0A966FPI5-F1
#
_cell.length_a   1.000
_cell.length_b   1.000
_cell.length_c   1.000
_cell.angle_alpha   90.00
_cell.angle_beta   90.00
_cell.angle_gamma   90.00
#
_symmetry.space_group_name_H-M   'P 1'
#
loop_
_entity.id
_entity.type
_entity.pdbx_description
1 polymer ?
#
loop_
_entity_poly.entity_id
_entity_poly.type
_entity_poly.pdbx_seq_one_letter_code
_entity_poly.pdbx_strand_id
1 'polypeptide(L)' 'MLKKLTILMLVVAMLGTFAGCKKAAPVEEMVLKYNVGAEPQYFDPRKATGIPEFTMLLNLFDGLM' A
#
# COMPACT_ATOMS: atom_id res chain seq x y z
N MET A 1 21.66 44.82 3.94
CA MET A 1 20.25 44.35 3.97
C MET A 1 20.05 42.98 3.32
N LEU A 2 20.79 42.65 2.26
CA LEU A 2 20.72 41.37 1.56
C LEU A 2 20.95 40.12 2.45
N LYS A 3 21.87 40.16 3.43
CA LYS A 3 22.12 39.08 4.40
C LYS A 3 20.94 38.78 5.33
N LYS A 4 20.19 39.82 5.73
CA LYS A 4 19.00 39.67 6.59
C LYS A 4 17.84 39.05 5.79
N LEU A 5 17.74 39.40 4.51
CA LEU A 5 16.75 38.85 3.59
C LEU A 5 17.01 37.36 3.27
N THR A 6 18.27 36.96 3.10
CA THR A 6 18.64 35.56 2.88
C THR A 6 18.35 34.68 4.10
N ILE A 7 18.62 35.18 5.31
CA ILE A 7 18.30 34.47 6.55
C ILE A 7 16.79 34.30 6.71
N LEU A 8 16.01 35.35 6.42
CA LEU A 8 14.54 35.29 6.48
C LEU A 8 13.98 34.25 5.51
N MET A 9 14.52 34.19 4.28
CA MET A 9 14.09 33.23 3.26
C MET A 9 14.39 31.79 3.67
N LEU A 10 15.54 31.55 4.33
CA LEU A 10 15.93 30.24 4.84
C LEU A 10 14.99 29.76 5.97
N VAL A 11 14.61 30.67 6.87
CA VAL A 11 13.69 30.37 7.97
C VAL A 11 12.29 30.03 7.46
N VAL A 12 11.79 30.77 6.46
CA VAL A 12 10.50 30.48 5.82
C VAL A 12 10.52 29.13 5.10
N ALA A 13 11.63 28.80 4.42
CA ALA A 13 11.79 27.49 3.78
C ALA A 13 11.80 26.34 4.80
N MET A 14 12.46 26.51 5.95
CA MET A 14 12.44 25.50 7.03
C MET A 14 11.06 25.36 7.68
N LEU A 15 10.28 26.42 7.81
CA LEU A 15 8.93 26.33 8.37
C LEU A 15 7.95 25.62 7.41
N GLY A 16 8.19 25.73 6.10
CA GLY A 16 7.40 25.03 5.07
C GLY A 16 7.55 23.50 5.10
N THR A 17 8.68 22.96 5.56
CA THR A 17 8.90 21.50 5.60
C THR A 17 8.08 20.80 6.68
N PHE A 18 7.66 21.52 7.74
CA PHE A 18 6.82 20.96 8.80
C PHE A 18 5.31 21.00 8.50
N ALA A 19 4.88 21.81 7.53
CA ALA A 19 3.46 21.92 7.15
C ALA A 19 2.92 20.69 6.40
N GLY A 20 3.80 19.79 5.94
CA GLY A 20 3.43 18.55 5.24
C GLY A 20 3.08 17.39 6.17
N CYS A 21 3.34 17.49 7.48
CA CYS A 21 3.09 16.43 8.45
C CYS A 21 1.60 16.40 8.86
N LYS A 22 0.70 16.18 7.89
CA LYS A 22 -0.69 15.87 8.19
C LYS A 22 -0.74 14.49 8.83
N LYS A 23 -1.45 14.36 9.96
CA LYS A 23 -1.81 13.04 10.51
C LYS A 23 -2.45 12.24 9.37
N ALA A 24 -1.97 11.02 9.15
CA ALA A 24 -2.58 10.11 8.19
C ALA A 24 -4.09 10.12 8.45
N ALA A 25 -4.88 10.30 7.39
CA ALA A 25 -6.32 10.13 7.46
C ALA A 25 -6.62 8.77 8.12
N PRO A 26 -7.73 8.64 8.87
CA PRO A 26 -8.14 7.31 9.35
C PRO A 26 -8.10 6.36 8.16
N VAL A 27 -7.31 5.31 8.27
CA VAL A 27 -7.10 4.35 7.20
C VAL A 27 -8.48 3.77 6.91
N GLU A 28 -9.07 4.14 5.77
CA GLU A 28 -10.26 3.45 5.27
C GLU A 28 -9.90 1.97 5.15
N GLU A 29 -10.78 1.08 5.59
CA GLU A 29 -10.53 -0.35 5.53
C GLU A 29 -10.19 -0.75 4.09
N MET A 30 -8.96 -1.23 3.87
CA MET A 30 -8.48 -1.66 2.56
C MET A 30 -9.02 -3.06 2.24
N VAL A 31 -10.32 -3.16 2.01
CA VAL A 31 -11.02 -4.42 1.71
C VAL A 31 -11.25 -4.53 0.20
N LEU A 32 -10.63 -5.54 -0.41
CA LEU A 32 -10.88 -5.92 -1.79
C LEU A 32 -11.96 -7.01 -1.85
N LYS A 33 -13.03 -6.80 -2.62
CA LYS A 33 -14.06 -7.81 -2.91
C LYS A 33 -14.07 -8.07 -4.41
N TYR A 34 -13.95 -9.33 -4.81
CA TYR A 34 -13.90 -9.72 -6.21
C TYR A 34 -14.59 -11.07 -6.43
N ASN A 35 -15.07 -11.28 -7.66
CA ASN A 35 -15.63 -12.56 -8.08
C ASN A 35 -14.49 -13.47 -8.57
N VAL A 36 -14.43 -14.68 -8.03
CA VAL A 36 -13.40 -15.68 -8.36
C VAL A 36 -13.86 -16.59 -9.51
N GLY A 37 -15.10 -16.42 -9.99
CA GLY A 37 -15.67 -17.10 -11.14
C GLY A 37 -16.40 -18.40 -10.78
N ALA A 38 -15.73 -19.31 -10.09
CA ALA A 38 -16.31 -20.55 -9.59
C ALA A 38 -15.78 -20.87 -8.18
N GLU A 39 -16.51 -21.74 -7.47
CA GLU A 39 -16.10 -22.20 -6.14
C GLU A 39 -14.83 -23.07 -6.24
N PRO A 40 -13.75 -22.75 -5.51
CA PRO A 40 -12.54 -23.57 -5.48
C PRO A 40 -12.81 -24.95 -4.86
N GLN A 41 -12.33 -26.01 -5.49
CA GLN A 41 -12.53 -27.38 -4.95
C GLN A 41 -11.54 -27.74 -3.86
N TYR A 42 -10.32 -27.20 -3.93
CA TYR A 42 -9.22 -27.54 -3.01
C TYR A 42 -8.38 -26.30 -2.67
N PHE A 43 -7.95 -26.23 -1.41
CA PHE A 43 -6.92 -25.29 -0.92
C PHE A 43 -5.58 -25.97 -0.63
N ASP A 44 -5.38 -27.20 -1.11
CA ASP A 44 -4.10 -27.89 -1.10
C ASP A 44 -3.39 -27.62 -2.44
N PRO A 45 -2.22 -26.95 -2.47
CA PRO A 45 -1.47 -26.68 -3.69
C PRO A 45 -1.15 -27.93 -4.52
N ARG A 46 -1.08 -29.12 -3.89
CA ARG A 46 -0.81 -30.39 -4.58
C ARG A 46 -2.03 -30.96 -5.31
N LYS A 47 -3.22 -30.42 -5.04
CA LYS A 47 -4.50 -30.84 -5.63
C LYS A 47 -5.15 -29.76 -6.48
N ALA A 48 -4.67 -28.52 -6.39
CA ALA A 48 -5.19 -27.42 -7.19
C ALA A 48 -4.91 -27.65 -8.69
N THR A 49 -5.95 -27.53 -9.50
CA THR A 49 -5.87 -27.71 -10.95
C THR A 49 -6.42 -26.52 -11.73
N GLY A 50 -7.24 -25.67 -11.12
CA GLY A 50 -7.93 -24.57 -11.78
C GLY A 50 -7.44 -23.18 -11.35
N ILE A 51 -7.78 -22.21 -12.19
CA ILE A 51 -7.57 -20.78 -11.93
C ILE A 51 -8.22 -20.29 -10.62
N PRO A 52 -9.47 -20.68 -10.26
CA PRO A 52 -10.06 -20.20 -9.01
C PRO A 52 -9.27 -20.66 -7.78
N GLU A 53 -8.74 -21.89 -7.79
CA GLU A 53 -7.87 -22.38 -6.72
C GLU A 53 -6.55 -21.60 -6.69
N PHE A 54 -5.85 -21.47 -7.82
CA PHE A 54 -4.55 -20.76 -7.85
C PHE A 54 -4.67 -19.29 -7.46
N THR A 55 -5.77 -18.62 -7.82
CA THR A 55 -6.05 -17.22 -7.44
C THR A 55 -6.09 -17.06 -5.92
N MET A 56 -6.64 -18.03 -5.20
CA MET A 56 -6.66 -18.01 -3.74
C MET A 56 -5.30 -18.43 -3.16
N LEU A 57 -4.67 -19.47 -3.71
CA LEU A 57 -3.41 -19.99 -3.21
C LEU A 57 -2.26 -18.98 -3.30
N LEU A 58 -2.23 -18.14 -4.34
CA LEU A 58 -1.23 -17.06 -4.46
C LEU A 58 -1.35 -16.00 -3.35
N ASN A 59 -2.52 -15.87 -2.71
CA ASN A 59 -2.71 -14.98 -1.57
C ASN A 59 -2.40 -15.65 -0.23
N LEU A 60 -2.25 -16.99 -0.21
CA LEU A 60 -2.05 -17.78 1.01
C LEU A 60 -0.62 -18.30 1.14
N PHE A 61 0.01 -18.63 0.02
CA PHE A 61 1.33 -19.23 -0.05
C PHE A 61 2.21 -18.46 -1.02
N ASP A 62 3.51 -18.48 -0.75
CA ASP A 62 4.52 -17.91 -1.61
C ASP A 62 5.52 -18.99 -2.05
N GLY A 63 6.08 -18.81 -3.25
CA GLY A 63 7.09 -19.70 -3.82
C GLY A 63 8.49 -19.36 -3.34
N LEU A 64 9.45 -20.25 -3.60
CA LEU A 64 10.86 -20.02 -3.23
C LEU A 64 11.55 -18.90 -4.04
N MET A 65 10.95 -18.51 -5.18
CA MET A 65 11.52 -17.64 -6.23
C MET A 65 12.76 -18.18 -6.93
#